data_AF-A0A699XEG9-F1
#
_entry.id   AF-A0A699XEG9-F1
#
_cell.length_a   1.000
_cell.length_b   1.000
_cell.length_c   1.000
_cell.angle_alpha   90.00
_cell.angle_beta   90.00
_cell.angle_gamma   90.00
#
_symmetry.space_group_name_H-M   'P 1'
#
loop_
_entity.id
_entity.type
_entity.pdbx_description
1 polymer ?
#
loop_
_entity_poly.entity_id
_entity_poly.type
_entity_poly.pdbx_seq_one_letter_code
_entity_poly.pdbx_strand_id
1 'polypeptide(L)'
;FPKEWTDEEKEPPLPDVGSYPPNPAGLYGMSENTQEWVQDWFVEDYYKKSPIKNPSGPDTGTKKVMRGSVGGKAEIAAAVFMRTGGL
;
A
#
# COMPACT_ATOMS: atom_id res chain seq x y z
N PHE A 1 9.60 27.99 20.38
CA PHE A 1 8.77 27.41 21.46
C PHE A 1 8.39 25.99 21.04
N PRO A 2 8.67 24.93 21.81
CA PRO A 2 8.31 23.58 21.38
C PRO A 2 6.80 23.43 21.50
N LYS A 3 6.17 22.92 20.45
CA LYS A 3 4.73 22.65 20.43
C LYS A 3 4.47 21.47 21.36
N GLU A 4 3.68 21.69 22.42
CA GLU A 4 3.16 20.61 23.24
C GLU A 4 2.21 19.78 22.38
N TRP A 5 2.47 18.47 22.27
CA TRP A 5 1.64 17.55 21.50
C TRP A 5 0.45 17.16 22.37
N THR A 6 -0.74 17.60 21.98
CA THR A 6 -2.00 17.11 22.57
C THR A 6 -2.49 15.92 21.73
N ASP A 7 -3.06 14.90 22.37
CA ASP A 7 -3.57 13.67 21.74
C ASP A 7 -4.74 13.88 20.75
N GLU A 8 -5.08 15.14 20.45
CA GLU A 8 -6.26 15.55 19.67
C GLU A 8 -5.92 16.06 18.26
N GLU A 9 -4.65 16.04 17.83
CA GLU A 9 -4.33 16.29 16.41
C GLU A 9 -4.89 15.15 15.55
N LYS A 10 -6.09 15.38 14.99
CA LYS A 10 -6.61 14.58 13.88
C LYS A 10 -5.54 14.50 12.82
N GLU A 11 -5.21 13.28 12.40
CA GLU A 11 -4.33 13.02 11.27
C GLU A 11 -4.76 13.93 10.10
N PRO A 12 -3.82 14.63 9.45
CA PRO A 12 -4.16 15.50 8.33
C PRO A 12 -4.88 14.69 7.25
N PRO A 13 -5.79 15.32 6.48
CA PRO A 13 -6.44 14.64 5.38
C PRO A 13 -5.38 14.07 4.42
N LEU A 14 -5.72 12.95 3.78
CA LEU A 14 -4.87 12.39 2.75
C LEU A 14 -4.62 13.43 1.64
N PRO A 15 -3.38 13.52 1.14
CA PRO A 15 -3.05 14.45 0.08
C PRO A 15 -3.79 14.09 -1.22
N ASP A 16 -4.16 15.12 -1.99
CA ASP A 16 -4.74 14.94 -3.32
C ASP A 16 -3.79 14.14 -4.23
N VAL A 17 -4.35 13.43 -5.20
CA VAL A 17 -3.54 12.76 -6.23
C VAL A 17 -2.73 13.81 -6.98
N GLY A 18 -1.41 13.63 -7.05
CA GLY A 18 -0.51 14.58 -7.69
C GLY A 18 0.15 15.59 -6.75
N SER A 19 -0.13 15.56 -5.44
CA SER A 19 0.58 16.41 -4.47
C SER A 19 2.09 16.14 -4.39
N TYR A 20 2.54 14.97 -4.85
CA TYR A 20 3.95 14.59 -4.92
C TYR A 20 4.36 14.19 -6.34
N PRO A 21 5.66 14.29 -6.72
CA PRO A 21 6.14 13.86 -8.03
C PRO A 21 5.82 12.38 -8.31
N PRO A 22 5.59 12.01 -9.59
CA PRO A 22 5.37 10.62 -9.96
C PRO A 22 6.68 9.82 -9.91
N ASN A 23 6.55 8.50 -9.89
CA ASN A 23 7.68 7.61 -10.20
C ASN A 23 8.04 7.69 -11.71
N PRO A 24 9.15 7.08 -12.17
CA PRO A 24 9.55 7.10 -13.58
C PRO A 24 8.51 6.52 -14.58
N ALA A 25 7.52 5.77 -14.10
CA ALA A 25 6.42 5.26 -14.91
C ALA A 25 5.22 6.24 -15.00
N GLY A 26 5.31 7.42 -14.38
CA GLY A 26 4.24 8.41 -14.36
C GLY A 26 3.14 8.13 -13.33
N LEU A 27 3.34 7.21 -12.39
CA LEU A 27 2.35 6.85 -11.37
C LEU A 27 2.56 7.67 -10.09
N TYR A 28 1.45 8.16 -9.54
CA TYR A 28 1.39 9.01 -8.35
C TYR A 28 0.84 8.22 -7.16
N GLY A 29 1.22 8.59 -5.93
CA GLY A 29 0.57 8.09 -4.71
C GLY A 29 0.80 6.60 -4.39
N MET A 30 1.70 5.91 -5.10
CA MET A 30 1.91 4.46 -4.99
C MET A 30 2.34 3.98 -3.60
N SER A 31 3.08 4.80 -2.84
CA SER A 31 3.68 4.40 -1.55
C SER A 31 2.91 4.88 -0.33
N GLU A 32 2.43 6.12 -0.36
CA GLU A 32 1.86 6.82 0.79
C GLU A 32 0.70 7.69 0.32
N ASN A 33 -0.50 7.12 0.40
CA ASN A 33 -1.78 7.82 0.27
C ASN A 33 -2.85 6.87 0.82
N THR A 34 -3.01 5.74 0.16
CA THR A 34 -4.02 4.74 0.48
C THR A 34 -3.48 3.32 0.35
N GLN A 35 -4.32 2.36 0.73
CA GLN A 35 -4.17 0.97 0.34
C GLN A 35 -4.98 0.71 -0.94
N GLU A 36 -4.32 0.12 -1.92
CA GLU A 36 -4.89 -0.17 -3.23
C GLU A 36 -5.19 -1.67 -3.34
N TRP A 37 -6.44 -2.01 -3.60
CA TRP A 37 -6.87 -3.38 -3.84
C TRP A 37 -6.33 -3.91 -5.18
N VAL A 38 -5.95 -5.19 -5.18
CA VAL A 38 -5.52 -5.92 -6.38
C VAL A 38 -6.40 -7.14 -6.59
N GLN A 39 -6.49 -7.62 -7.84
CA GLN A 39 -7.32 -8.77 -8.21
C GLN A 39 -6.92 -10.07 -7.48
N ASP A 40 -5.64 -10.24 -7.17
CA ASP A 40 -5.06 -11.44 -6.58
C ASP A 40 -5.65 -11.79 -5.20
N TRP A 41 -5.81 -13.09 -4.95
CA TRP A 41 -6.03 -13.60 -3.60
C TRP A 41 -4.73 -13.61 -2.79
N PHE A 42 -4.82 -13.34 -1.49
CA PHE A 42 -3.68 -13.38 -0.58
C PHE A 42 -3.38 -14.81 -0.10
N VAL A 43 -2.13 -15.23 -0.27
CA VAL A 43 -1.55 -16.46 0.32
C VAL A 43 -0.12 -16.13 0.73
N GLU A 44 0.25 -16.47 1.97
CA GLU A 44 1.51 -16.06 2.61
C GLU A 44 2.76 -16.54 1.85
N ASP A 45 2.76 -17.76 1.35
CA ASP A 45 3.91 -18.38 0.71
C ASP A 45 3.88 -18.31 -0.84
N TYR A 46 2.97 -17.51 -1.42
CA TYR A 46 2.73 -17.51 -2.86
C TYR A 46 4.00 -17.24 -3.68
N TYR A 47 4.87 -16.32 -3.26
CA TYR A 47 6.10 -16.03 -4.00
C TYR A 47 7.07 -17.21 -4.06
N LYS A 48 6.98 -18.19 -3.15
CA LYS A 48 7.79 -19.43 -3.22
C LYS A 48 7.32 -20.38 -4.33
N LYS A 49 6.07 -20.24 -4.78
CA LYS A 49 5.38 -21.14 -5.73
C LYS A 49 4.92 -20.44 -7.00
N SER A 50 5.11 -19.13 -7.10
CA SER A 50 4.61 -18.28 -8.18
C SER A 50 5.22 -18.69 -9.52
N PRO A 51 4.42 -18.75 -10.61
CA PRO A 51 4.98 -18.84 -11.95
C PRO A 51 5.81 -17.58 -12.25
N ILE A 52 6.84 -17.75 -13.09
CA ILE A 52 7.74 -16.65 -13.48
C ILE A 52 7.03 -15.63 -14.40
N LYS A 53 6.18 -16.13 -15.30
CA LYS A 53 5.53 -15.31 -16.33
C LYS A 53 4.07 -15.06 -15.96
N ASN A 54 3.69 -13.79 -15.82
CA ASN A 54 2.32 -13.32 -15.56
C ASN A 54 1.60 -14.07 -14.42
N PRO A 55 2.12 -14.03 -13.18
CA PRO A 55 1.42 -14.60 -12.04
C PRO A 55 0.11 -13.87 -11.77
N SER A 56 -0.98 -14.62 -11.59
CA SER A 56 -2.34 -14.11 -11.39
C SER A 56 -2.89 -14.32 -9.97
N GLY A 57 -2.01 -14.64 -9.02
CA GLY A 57 -2.40 -15.10 -7.69
C GLY A 57 -2.90 -16.55 -7.67
N PRO A 58 -3.34 -17.05 -6.51
CA PRO A 58 -4.09 -18.30 -6.36
C PRO A 58 -5.48 -18.21 -6.99
N ASP A 59 -6.11 -19.35 -7.31
CA ASP A 59 -7.48 -19.38 -7.86
C ASP A 59 -8.54 -18.99 -6.82
N THR A 60 -8.29 -19.30 -5.54
CA THR A 60 -9.21 -19.06 -4.43
C THR A 60 -8.49 -18.47 -3.22
N GLY A 61 -9.25 -17.81 -2.35
CA GLY A 61 -8.75 -17.27 -1.09
C GLY A 61 -9.87 -16.64 -0.28
N THR A 62 -9.53 -16.23 0.94
CA THR A 62 -10.47 -15.56 1.86
C THR A 62 -10.25 -14.05 1.94
N LYS A 63 -9.13 -13.56 1.40
CA LYS A 63 -8.72 -12.15 1.44
C LYS A 63 -8.12 -11.73 0.11
N LYS A 64 -8.50 -10.56 -0.39
CA LYS A 64 -7.85 -9.95 -1.55
C LYS A 64 -6.56 -9.24 -1.13
N VAL A 65 -5.60 -9.17 -2.05
CA VAL A 65 -4.33 -8.47 -1.81
C VAL A 65 -4.58 -6.96 -1.81
N MET A 66 -3.99 -6.27 -0.85
CA MET A 66 -3.82 -4.81 -0.86
C MET A 66 -2.33 -4.46 -0.93
N ARG A 67 -2.03 -3.33 -1.56
CA ARG A 67 -0.68 -2.75 -1.69
C ARG A 67 -0.66 -1.31 -1.22
N GLY A 68 0.53 -0.82 -0.87
CA GLY A 68 0.68 0.54 -0.35
C GLY A 68 0.26 0.64 1.11
N SER A 69 0.25 1.86 1.63
CA SER A 69 -0.11 2.14 3.01
C SER A 69 -0.86 3.46 3.12
N VAL A 70 -1.64 3.56 4.19
CA VAL A 70 -2.25 4.81 4.63
C VAL A 70 -1.25 5.55 5.53
N GLY A 71 -1.06 6.84 5.28
CA GLY A 71 -0.27 7.73 6.14
C GLY A 71 1.06 8.21 5.51
N GLY A 72 1.49 9.41 5.94
CA GLY A 72 2.70 10.11 5.47
C GLY A 72 3.96 9.84 6.31
N LYS A 73 4.04 8.69 6.98
CA LYS A 73 5.23 8.30 7.75
C LYS A 73 6.10 7.43 6.85
N ALA A 74 7.25 7.99 6.45
CA ALA A 74 8.28 7.38 5.59
C ALA A 74 8.71 5.94 5.94
N GLU A 75 8.35 5.45 7.13
CA GLU A 75 8.61 4.09 7.62
C GLU A 75 7.87 2.99 6.82
N ILE A 76 6.81 3.34 6.06
CA ILE A 76 5.99 2.37 5.31
C ILE A 76 6.08 2.49 3.79
N ALA A 77 7.00 3.29 3.24
CA ALA A 77 7.23 3.42 1.79
C ALA A 77 7.47 2.06 1.08
N ALA A 78 7.95 1.07 1.84
CA ALA A 78 8.10 -0.34 1.47
C ALA A 78 6.78 -1.09 1.19
N ALA A 79 5.63 -0.56 1.58
CA ALA A 79 4.35 -1.26 1.50
C ALA A 79 3.88 -1.54 0.06
N VAL A 80 4.49 -0.91 -0.95
CA VAL A 80 4.19 -1.20 -2.36
C VAL A 80 4.53 -2.66 -2.73
N PHE A 81 5.61 -3.21 -2.15
CA PHE A 81 6.03 -4.59 -2.41
C PHE A 81 5.42 -5.60 -1.42
N MET A 82 4.93 -5.12 -0.28
CA MET A 82 4.27 -5.97 0.71
C MET A 82 2.89 -6.38 0.22
N ARG A 83 2.51 -7.64 0.45
CA ARG A 83 1.15 -8.13 0.23
C ARG A 83 0.47 -8.18 1.59
N THR A 84 -0.56 -7.38 1.77
CA THR A 84 -1.44 -7.47 2.95
C THR A 84 -2.79 -8.04 2.53
N GLY A 85 -3.41 -8.85 3.39
CA GLY A 85 -4.73 -9.38 3.14
C GLY A 85 -5.80 -8.45 3.71
N GLY A 86 -6.62 -7.84 2.84
CA GLY A 86 -7.79 -7.08 3.25
C GLY A 86 -8.98 -7.98 3.59
N LEU A 87 -9.92 -7.47 4.41
CA LEU A 87 -11.14 -8.17 4.82
C LEU A 87 -12.07 -8.48 3.65
#